data_AF-A0A9W9BTD7-F1
#
_entry.id   AF-A0A9W9BTD7-F1
#
_cell.length_a   1.000
_cell.length_b   1.000
_cell.length_c   1.000
_cell.angle_alpha   90.00
_cell.angle_beta   90.00
_cell.angle_gamma   90.00
#
_symmetry.space_group_name_H-M   'P 1'
#
loop_
_entity.id
_entity.type
_entity.pdbx_description
1 polymer ?
#
loop_
_entity_poly.entity_id
_entity_poly.type
_entity_poly.pdbx_seq_one_letter_code
_entity_poly.pdbx_strand_id
1 'polypeptide(L)'
;MHSQTFNKKTDELSSSANLVSRFLALEQIYSADQLDTYLHSLTKNRNNTPDSESQPTDVVVLCASAILAIAEAVFEWAARHIQITTTPDSNNNREHPRRMVLVLCGGIGPSTRFVYDAVKANARYSCIFDTVEGKPEAHVLKVIAERFYGLEVGGPRLTPSRNKMENEDGLTILMADRSVNCGASPSETQKVLESHARSPWSKTQP
;
A
#
# COMPACT_ATOMS: atom_id res chain seq x y z
N MET A 1 1.26 37.39 -15.73
CA MET A 1 1.04 36.22 -14.85
C MET A 1 1.89 36.43 -13.61
N HIS A 2 1.26 36.59 -12.44
CA HIS A 2 1.95 36.90 -11.19
C HIS A 2 2.70 35.65 -10.70
N SER A 3 4.01 35.61 -10.91
CA SER A 3 4.90 34.68 -10.22
C SER A 3 4.91 35.09 -8.76
N GLN A 4 4.24 34.34 -7.90
CA GLN A 4 4.38 34.50 -6.45
C GLN A 4 5.76 33.95 -6.08
N THR A 5 6.76 34.82 -6.07
CA THR A 5 8.05 34.54 -5.46
C THR A 5 7.85 34.42 -3.95
N PHE A 6 8.08 33.22 -3.40
CA PHE A 6 8.16 33.04 -1.95
C PHE A 6 9.29 33.93 -1.41
N ASN A 7 8.89 34.97 -0.68
CA ASN A 7 9.80 36.02 -0.23
C ASN A 7 10.75 35.47 0.85
N LYS A 8 12.04 35.76 0.70
CA LYS A 8 13.18 35.24 1.46
C LYS A 8 13.25 35.87 2.86
N LYS A 9 12.21 35.68 3.68
CA LYS A 9 12.07 36.33 5.00
C LYS A 9 11.49 35.35 6.03
N THR A 10 12.11 34.19 6.25
CA THR A 10 11.41 33.10 6.95
C THR A 10 12.31 32.05 7.65
N ASP A 11 13.41 32.38 8.32
CA ASP A 11 14.17 31.33 9.02
C ASP A 11 13.39 30.73 10.21
N GLU A 12 12.75 31.56 11.03
CA GLU A 12 11.89 31.10 12.14
C GLU A 12 10.58 30.45 11.66
N LEU A 13 9.97 30.99 10.61
CA LEU A 13 8.75 30.44 10.02
C LEU A 13 9.00 29.11 9.32
N SER A 14 10.12 28.97 8.61
CA SER A 14 10.51 27.69 8.00
C SER A 14 10.88 26.66 9.08
N SER A 15 11.56 27.08 10.15
CA SER A 15 11.86 26.21 11.29
C SER A 15 10.59 25.69 11.97
N SER A 16 9.62 26.58 12.22
CA SER A 16 8.33 26.20 12.81
C SER A 16 7.54 25.26 11.90
N ALA A 17 7.49 25.55 10.60
CA ALA A 17 6.85 24.69 9.61
C ALA A 17 7.51 23.31 9.55
N ASN A 18 8.84 23.24 9.61
CA ASN A 18 9.60 21.99 9.64
C ASN A 18 9.32 21.19 10.92
N LEU A 19 9.23 21.85 12.08
CA LEU A 19 8.92 21.20 13.34
C LEU A 19 7.53 20.57 13.31
N VAL A 20 6.51 21.32 12.87
CA VAL A 20 5.15 20.79 12.73
C VAL A 20 5.11 19.66 11.70
N SER A 21 5.80 19.80 10.57
CA SER A 21 5.86 18.75 9.54
C SER A 21 6.49 17.46 10.07
N ARG A 22 7.58 17.56 10.85
CA ARG A 22 8.23 16.40 11.48
C ARG A 22 7.34 15.77 12.54
N PHE A 23 6.60 16.58 13.30
CA PHE A 23 5.63 16.08 14.28
C PHE A 23 4.48 15.33 13.61
N LEU A 24 3.89 15.90 12.55
CA LEU A 24 2.78 15.27 11.82
C LEU A 24 3.20 13.98 11.11
N ALA A 25 4.45 13.92 10.68
CA ALA A 25 5.00 12.79 9.94
C ALA A 25 5.93 11.93 10.79
N LEU A 26 5.65 11.79 12.10
CA LEU A 26 6.53 11.24 13.14
C LEU A 26 7.25 9.91 12.79
N GLU A 27 6.79 9.17 11.78
CA GLU A 27 7.50 8.06 11.15
C GLU A 27 7.42 8.17 9.62
N GLN A 28 8.47 8.72 8.99
CA GLN A 28 8.49 8.95 7.53
C GLN A 28 9.11 7.77 6.79
N ILE A 29 8.31 7.13 5.94
CA ILE A 29 8.76 6.08 5.03
C ILE A 29 8.76 6.65 3.62
N TYR A 30 9.94 6.75 3.01
CA TYR A 30 10.15 7.38 1.70
C TYR A 30 10.61 6.43 0.61
N SER A 31 10.94 5.19 0.95
CA SER A 31 11.41 4.19 0.00
C SER A 31 10.93 2.80 0.37
N ALA A 32 10.98 1.91 -0.62
CA ALA A 32 10.68 0.50 -0.42
C ALA A 32 11.57 -0.14 0.66
N ASP A 33 12.86 0.21 0.70
CA ASP A 33 13.81 -0.35 1.68
C ASP A 33 13.52 0.12 3.12
N GLN A 34 13.09 1.38 3.28
CA GLN A 34 12.66 1.89 4.57
C GLN A 34 11.38 1.20 5.05
N LEU A 35 10.42 0.95 4.13
CA LEU A 35 9.20 0.23 4.46
C LEU A 35 9.51 -1.21 4.90
N ASP A 36 10.37 -1.89 4.16
CA ASP A 36 10.80 -3.26 4.47
C ASP A 36 11.48 -3.35 5.85
N THR A 37 12.43 -2.44 6.11
CA THR A 37 13.13 -2.34 7.40
C THR A 37 12.15 -2.09 8.55
N TYR A 38 11.19 -1.20 8.34
CA TYR A 38 10.18 -0.88 9.35
C TYR A 38 9.30 -2.10 9.67
N LEU A 39 8.78 -2.79 8.66
CA LEU A 39 7.96 -3.99 8.84
C LEU A 39 8.74 -5.10 9.56
N HIS A 40 10.01 -5.32 9.20
CA HIS A 40 10.87 -6.27 9.91
C HIS A 40 11.07 -5.90 11.38
N SER A 41 11.19 -4.61 11.71
CA SER A 41 11.34 -4.15 13.09
C SER A 41 10.10 -4.42 13.96
N LEU A 42 8.90 -4.26 13.39
CA LEU A 42 7.62 -4.54 14.07
C LEU A 42 7.52 -6.03 14.43
N THR A 43 7.95 -6.91 13.54
CA THR A 43 7.87 -8.36 13.79
C THR A 43 8.88 -8.84 14.82
N LYS A 44 10.10 -8.26 14.84
CA LYS A 44 11.09 -8.56 15.88
C LYS A 44 10.55 -8.26 17.29
N ASN A 45 9.70 -7.23 17.41
CA ASN A 45 9.05 -6.90 18.67
C ASN A 45 7.91 -7.87 19.02
N ARG A 46 7.23 -8.47 18.03
CA ARG A 46 6.11 -9.43 18.22
C ARG A 46 6.56 -10.84 18.58
N ASN A 47 7.70 -11.31 18.07
CA ASN A 47 8.20 -12.68 18.33
C ASN A 47 8.67 -12.91 19.78
N ASN A 48 8.56 -11.90 20.66
CA ASN A 48 8.81 -12.03 22.10
C ASN A 48 7.58 -12.52 22.90
N THR A 49 6.44 -12.79 22.25
CA THR A 49 5.23 -13.37 22.86
C THR A 49 4.94 -14.76 22.29
N PRO A 50 4.92 -15.82 23.10
CA PRO A 50 4.81 -17.20 22.63
C PRO A 50 3.35 -17.65 22.61
N ASP A 51 2.52 -17.20 21.67
CA ASP A 51 1.17 -17.77 21.49
C ASP A 51 0.63 -17.53 20.05
N SER A 52 0.72 -18.55 19.20
CA SER A 52 -0.26 -18.96 18.16
C SER A 52 0.42 -19.75 17.02
N GLU A 53 -0.19 -20.89 16.65
CA GLU A 53 0.27 -21.81 15.60
C GLU A 53 0.02 -21.31 14.16
N SER A 54 -0.58 -20.14 13.97
CA SER A 54 -0.83 -19.56 12.64
C SER A 54 0.23 -18.54 12.26
N GLN A 55 0.84 -18.69 11.08
CA GLN A 55 1.74 -17.67 10.51
C GLN A 55 1.04 -16.31 10.52
N PRO A 56 1.62 -15.29 11.19
CA PRO A 56 0.92 -14.04 11.35
C PRO A 56 0.83 -13.29 10.02
N THR A 57 -0.36 -12.78 9.72
CA THR A 57 -0.61 -11.96 8.53
C THR A 57 -0.39 -10.50 8.89
N ASP A 58 0.50 -9.83 8.17
CA ASP A 58 0.74 -8.40 8.36
C ASP A 58 -0.06 -7.60 7.31
N VAL A 59 -0.70 -6.51 7.76
CA VAL A 59 -1.57 -5.68 6.92
C VAL A 59 -0.96 -4.30 6.76
N VAL A 60 -0.80 -3.86 5.52
CA VAL A 60 -0.40 -2.50 5.14
C VAL A 60 -1.61 -1.80 4.53
N VAL A 61 -1.94 -0.60 5.01
CA VAL A 61 -3.04 0.20 4.47
C VAL A 61 -2.45 1.43 3.79
N LEU A 62 -2.59 1.51 2.48
CA LEU A 62 -2.19 2.67 1.69
C LEU A 62 -3.42 3.56 1.44
N CYS A 63 -3.52 4.64 2.21
CA CYS A 63 -4.48 5.70 1.95
C CYS A 63 -4.03 6.54 0.76
N ALA A 64 -4.91 6.71 -0.22
CA ALA A 64 -4.63 7.54 -1.36
C ALA A 64 -4.38 9.00 -0.94
N SER A 65 -3.42 9.63 -1.61
CA SER A 65 -3.08 11.03 -1.41
C SER A 65 -2.53 11.63 -2.71
N ALA A 66 -2.49 12.96 -2.79
CA ALA A 66 -1.86 13.66 -3.91
C ALA A 66 -0.32 13.53 -3.91
N ILE A 67 0.27 12.96 -2.86
CA ILE A 67 1.71 12.72 -2.73
C ILE A 67 2.02 11.35 -3.34
N LEU A 68 2.12 11.32 -4.67
CA LEU A 68 2.27 10.07 -5.43
C LEU A 68 3.52 9.27 -5.04
N ALA A 69 4.59 9.92 -4.59
CA ALA A 69 5.82 9.27 -4.14
C ALA A 69 5.60 8.23 -3.02
N ILE A 70 4.59 8.43 -2.16
CA ILE A 70 4.24 7.46 -1.11
C ILE A 70 3.70 6.17 -1.75
N ALA A 71 2.80 6.31 -2.72
CA ALA A 71 2.24 5.16 -3.43
C ALA A 71 3.34 4.42 -4.23
N GLU A 72 4.25 5.17 -4.86
CA GLU A 72 5.40 4.61 -5.58
C GLU A 72 6.28 3.76 -4.67
N ALA A 73 6.66 4.27 -3.51
CA ALA A 73 7.48 3.52 -2.55
C ALA A 73 6.80 2.21 -2.10
N VAL A 74 5.49 2.23 -1.85
CA VAL A 74 4.71 1.05 -1.46
C VAL A 74 4.60 0.05 -2.63
N PHE A 75 4.38 0.52 -3.86
CA PHE A 75 4.26 -0.37 -5.02
C PHE A 75 5.60 -0.97 -5.43
N GLU A 76 6.70 -0.24 -5.31
CA GLU A 76 8.05 -0.79 -5.47
C GLU A 76 8.34 -1.89 -4.45
N TRP A 77 8.01 -1.64 -3.18
CA TRP A 77 8.14 -2.64 -2.13
C TRP A 77 7.30 -3.89 -2.44
N ALA A 78 6.03 -3.71 -2.80
CA ALA A 78 5.12 -4.79 -3.15
C ALA A 78 5.65 -5.65 -4.31
N ALA A 79 6.15 -5.00 -5.37
CA ALA A 79 6.70 -5.69 -6.53
C ALA A 79 7.97 -6.50 -6.17
N ARG A 80 8.86 -5.94 -5.35
CA ARG A 80 10.05 -6.65 -4.84
C ARG A 80 9.65 -7.85 -3.98
N HIS A 81 8.65 -7.68 -3.10
CA HIS A 81 8.16 -8.76 -2.25
C HIS A 81 7.68 -9.95 -3.09
N ILE A 82 6.86 -9.71 -4.14
CA ILE A 82 6.40 -10.77 -5.05
C ILE A 82 7.57 -11.46 -5.77
N GLN A 83 8.58 -10.71 -6.23
CA GLN A 83 9.76 -11.30 -6.90
C GLN A 83 10.54 -12.23 -5.97
N ILE A 84 10.74 -11.83 -4.70
CA ILE A 84 11.43 -12.62 -3.69
C ILE A 84 10.66 -13.90 -3.36
N THR A 85 9.33 -13.84 -3.26
CA THR A 85 8.50 -15.02 -2.95
C THR A 85 8.34 -15.98 -4.12
N THR A 86 8.51 -15.51 -5.36
CA THR A 86 8.30 -16.33 -6.58
C THR A 86 9.61 -16.93 -7.12
N THR A 87 10.77 -16.46 -6.66
CA THR A 87 12.07 -17.02 -7.05
C THR A 87 12.36 -18.30 -6.24
N PRO A 88 12.52 -19.47 -6.90
CA PRO A 88 12.88 -20.71 -6.20
C PRO A 88 14.33 -20.62 -5.71
N ASP A 89 14.51 -20.41 -4.41
CA ASP A 89 15.84 -20.41 -3.81
C ASP A 89 16.30 -21.85 -3.54
N SER A 90 17.49 -22.21 -4.01
CA SER A 90 18.08 -23.56 -3.85
C SER A 90 18.72 -23.78 -2.47
N ASN A 91 18.75 -22.75 -1.62
CA ASN A 91 19.30 -22.79 -0.27
C ASN A 91 18.15 -22.76 0.77
N ASN A 92 17.95 -23.89 1.45
CA ASN A 92 16.89 -24.19 2.44
C ASN A 92 16.92 -23.35 3.74
N ASN A 93 17.40 -22.11 3.73
CA ASN A 93 17.63 -21.30 4.93
C ASN A 93 16.84 -19.96 4.96
N ARG A 94 15.70 -19.87 4.28
CA ARG A 94 14.82 -18.68 4.40
C ARG A 94 13.70 -18.93 5.41
N GLU A 95 13.51 -17.95 6.32
CA GLU A 95 12.24 -17.74 7.02
C GLU A 95 11.09 -17.86 6.01
N HIS A 96 10.02 -18.58 6.36
CA HIS A 96 8.86 -18.74 5.49
C HIS A 96 8.33 -17.37 5.04
N PRO A 97 7.98 -17.19 3.75
CA PRO A 97 7.54 -15.91 3.25
C PRO A 97 6.24 -15.50 3.96
N ARG A 98 6.27 -14.36 4.64
CA ARG A 98 5.14 -13.89 5.44
C ARG A 98 3.96 -13.56 4.55
N ARG A 99 2.76 -13.84 5.06
CA ARG A 99 1.52 -13.43 4.39
C ARG A 99 1.32 -11.93 4.58
N MET A 100 1.35 -11.20 3.47
CA MET A 100 1.16 -9.75 3.47
C MET A 100 -0.18 -9.41 2.82
N VAL A 101 -0.92 -8.48 3.40
CA VAL A 101 -2.12 -7.89 2.78
C VAL A 101 -1.90 -6.39 2.62
N LEU A 102 -1.91 -5.91 1.38
CA LEU A 102 -1.93 -4.48 1.06
C LEU A 102 -3.35 -4.04 0.74
N VAL A 103 -3.88 -3.07 1.48
CA VAL A 103 -5.20 -2.47 1.21
C VAL A 103 -5.00 -1.10 0.58
N LEU A 104 -5.51 -0.91 -0.63
CA LEU A 104 -5.59 0.40 -1.30
C LEU A 104 -6.88 1.08 -0.86
N CYS A 105 -6.76 2.16 -0.09
CA CYS A 105 -7.89 2.82 0.55
C CYS A 105 -8.11 4.23 -0.01
N GLY A 106 -9.36 4.55 -0.37
CA GLY A 106 -9.76 5.87 -0.82
C GLY A 106 -11.01 5.82 -1.70
N GLY A 107 -12.10 6.44 -1.26
CA GLY A 107 -13.28 6.65 -2.09
C GLY A 107 -13.26 7.99 -2.82
N ILE A 108 -14.39 8.69 -2.81
CA ILE A 108 -14.51 10.05 -3.36
C ILE A 108 -14.77 11.00 -2.19
N GLY A 109 -13.93 12.01 -2.04
CA GLY A 109 -13.97 12.95 -0.94
C GLY A 109 -13.27 14.28 -1.25
N PRO A 110 -13.07 15.14 -0.24
CA PRO A 110 -12.47 16.47 -0.43
C PRO A 110 -11.06 16.44 -1.03
N SER A 111 -10.32 15.36 -0.81
CA SER A 111 -8.97 15.16 -1.32
C SER A 111 -8.90 14.74 -2.79
N THR A 112 -9.99 14.24 -3.36
CA THR A 112 -9.96 13.50 -4.63
C THR A 112 -9.51 14.36 -5.80
N ARG A 113 -9.92 15.63 -5.82
CA ARG A 113 -9.45 16.59 -6.82
C ARG A 113 -7.93 16.75 -6.80
N PHE A 114 -7.31 16.79 -5.63
CA PHE A 114 -5.86 16.93 -5.54
C PHE A 114 -5.12 15.68 -6.05
N VAL A 115 -5.69 14.49 -5.84
CA VAL A 115 -5.17 13.23 -6.42
C VAL A 115 -5.23 13.29 -7.95
N TYR A 116 -6.37 13.69 -8.50
CA TYR A 116 -6.56 13.86 -9.94
C TYR A 116 -5.59 14.88 -10.54
N ASP A 117 -5.47 16.06 -9.91
CA ASP A 117 -4.56 17.11 -10.34
C ASP A 117 -3.10 16.62 -10.31
N ALA A 118 -2.71 15.86 -9.27
CA ALA A 118 -1.38 15.27 -9.17
C ALA A 118 -1.11 14.25 -10.29
N VAL A 119 -2.05 13.36 -10.59
CA VAL A 119 -1.92 12.38 -11.70
C VAL A 119 -1.81 13.10 -13.03
N LYS A 120 -2.67 14.10 -13.28
CA LYS A 120 -2.69 14.88 -14.51
C LYS A 120 -1.39 15.65 -14.73
N ALA A 121 -0.80 16.19 -13.67
CA ALA A 121 0.45 16.93 -13.72
C ALA A 121 1.71 16.04 -13.77
N ASN A 122 1.60 14.76 -13.42
CA ASN A 122 2.74 13.86 -13.37
C ASN A 122 3.10 13.31 -14.76
N ALA A 123 4.36 13.48 -15.18
CA ALA A 123 4.84 13.05 -16.49
C ALA A 123 4.67 11.53 -16.74
N ARG A 124 4.78 10.69 -15.70
CA ARG A 124 4.64 9.24 -15.78
C ARG A 124 3.18 8.79 -15.82
N TYR A 125 2.30 9.45 -15.05
CA TYR A 125 0.92 8.99 -14.84
C TYR A 125 -0.15 9.80 -15.59
N SER A 126 0.19 10.92 -16.20
CA SER A 126 -0.78 11.74 -16.94
C SER A 126 -1.55 10.95 -18.00
N CYS A 127 -0.93 9.94 -18.61
CA CYS A 127 -1.57 9.08 -19.63
C CYS A 127 -2.72 8.21 -19.10
N ILE A 128 -2.87 8.03 -17.78
CA ILE A 128 -4.00 7.28 -17.21
C ILE A 128 -5.15 8.17 -16.77
N PHE A 129 -5.02 9.50 -16.87
CA PHE A 129 -5.99 10.46 -16.33
C PHE A 129 -7.42 10.19 -16.83
N ASP A 130 -7.59 10.04 -18.15
CA ASP A 130 -8.89 9.80 -18.77
C ASP A 130 -9.55 8.48 -18.31
N THR A 131 -8.75 7.52 -17.80
CA THR A 131 -9.25 6.26 -17.25
C THR A 131 -9.73 6.43 -15.80
N VAL A 132 -9.10 7.32 -15.04
CA VAL A 132 -9.29 7.40 -13.58
C VAL A 132 -10.13 8.60 -13.13
N GLU A 133 -10.37 9.57 -14.01
CA GLU A 133 -11.24 10.71 -13.71
C GLU A 133 -12.65 10.25 -13.32
N GLY A 134 -13.18 10.80 -12.22
CA GLY A 134 -14.48 10.43 -11.67
C GLY A 134 -14.51 9.08 -10.94
N LYS A 135 -13.38 8.37 -10.81
CA LYS A 135 -13.27 7.12 -10.05
C LYS A 135 -12.77 7.35 -8.61
N PRO A 136 -13.13 6.48 -7.65
CA PRO A 136 -12.52 6.48 -6.32
C PRO A 136 -11.00 6.59 -6.33
N GLU A 137 -10.42 7.24 -5.33
CA GLU A 137 -8.97 7.41 -5.22
C GLU A 137 -8.23 6.05 -5.16
N ALA A 138 -8.82 5.02 -4.52
CA ALA A 138 -8.29 3.65 -4.53
C ALA A 138 -8.23 3.05 -5.95
N HIS A 139 -9.12 3.47 -6.85
CA HIS A 139 -9.09 3.05 -8.25
C HIS A 139 -7.92 3.71 -9.00
N VAL A 140 -7.59 4.96 -8.67
CA VAL A 140 -6.38 5.62 -9.18
C VAL A 140 -5.14 4.80 -8.77
N LEU A 141 -5.04 4.46 -7.49
CA LEU A 141 -3.96 3.61 -6.96
C LEU A 141 -3.89 2.25 -7.66
N LYS A 142 -5.04 1.60 -7.88
CA LYS A 142 -5.13 0.34 -8.61
C LYS A 142 -4.53 0.45 -10.02
N VAL A 143 -4.94 1.45 -10.80
CA VAL A 143 -4.45 1.62 -12.17
C VAL A 143 -2.95 1.90 -12.20
N ILE A 144 -2.43 2.65 -11.23
CA ILE A 144 -0.99 2.87 -11.08
C ILE A 144 -0.27 1.55 -10.78
N ALA A 145 -0.74 0.81 -9.78
CA ALA A 145 -0.18 -0.47 -9.36
C ALA A 145 -0.14 -1.51 -10.50
N GLU A 146 -1.24 -1.66 -11.22
CA GLU A 146 -1.36 -2.63 -12.33
C GLU A 146 -0.49 -2.22 -13.52
N ARG A 147 -0.62 -0.98 -14.01
CA ARG A 147 0.00 -0.57 -15.29
C ARG A 147 1.49 -0.28 -15.18
N PHE A 148 1.96 0.19 -14.02
CA PHE A 148 3.34 0.67 -13.87
C PHE A 148 4.21 -0.21 -12.98
N TYR A 149 3.59 -1.10 -12.19
CA TYR A 149 4.30 -1.98 -11.24
C TYR A 149 3.97 -3.47 -11.42
N GLY A 150 3.04 -3.82 -12.31
CA GLY A 150 2.70 -5.22 -12.60
C GLY A 150 2.01 -5.94 -11.44
N LEU A 151 1.39 -5.19 -10.53
CA LEU A 151 0.69 -5.72 -9.36
C LEU A 151 -0.75 -6.08 -9.72
N GLU A 152 -1.26 -7.24 -9.29
CA GLU A 152 -2.65 -7.64 -9.52
C GLU A 152 -3.54 -7.22 -8.35
N VAL A 153 -4.58 -6.41 -8.61
CA VAL A 153 -5.47 -5.85 -7.58
C VAL A 153 -6.89 -6.44 -7.67
N GLY A 154 -7.30 -7.18 -6.64
CA GLY A 154 -8.65 -7.73 -6.51
C GLY A 154 -8.93 -9.04 -7.28
N GLY A 155 -7.91 -9.77 -7.73
CA GLY A 155 -8.06 -11.06 -8.44
C GLY A 155 -8.27 -12.28 -7.52
N PRO A 156 -8.96 -13.35 -7.99
CA PRO A 156 -9.12 -14.62 -7.28
C PRO A 156 -8.08 -15.71 -7.65
N ARG A 157 -6.96 -15.38 -8.30
CA ARG A 157 -5.99 -16.36 -8.81
C ARG A 157 -4.56 -15.89 -8.50
N LEU A 158 -3.62 -16.71 -8.03
CA LEU A 158 -3.47 -18.16 -8.25
C LEU A 158 -3.77 -18.52 -9.70
N THR A 159 -2.87 -18.30 -10.64
CA THR A 159 -2.58 -19.47 -11.47
C THR A 159 -1.86 -20.44 -10.55
N PRO A 160 -2.48 -21.54 -10.08
CA PRO A 160 -1.66 -22.67 -9.74
C PRO A 160 -0.94 -23.00 -11.05
N SER A 161 0.38 -22.81 -11.07
CA SER A 161 1.15 -23.83 -11.76
C SER A 161 0.63 -25.15 -11.21
N ARG A 162 0.15 -26.01 -12.10
CA ARG A 162 -0.70 -27.19 -11.85
C ARG A 162 -0.09 -28.22 -10.87
N ASN A 163 1.04 -27.89 -10.24
CA ASN A 163 1.87 -28.65 -9.33
C ASN A 163 2.25 -27.88 -8.02
N LYS A 164 1.40 -27.02 -7.45
CA LYS A 164 1.65 -26.49 -6.09
C LYS A 164 0.35 -26.35 -5.29
N MET A 165 -0.14 -27.49 -4.83
CA MET A 165 -0.87 -27.57 -3.57
C MET A 165 0.15 -27.18 -2.48
N GLU A 166 -0.21 -26.33 -1.52
CA GLU A 166 0.60 -25.95 -0.33
C GLU A 166 1.61 -24.77 -0.41
N ASN A 167 1.37 -23.71 -1.20
CA ASN A 167 2.07 -22.44 -1.00
C ASN A 167 1.06 -21.29 -0.83
N GLU A 168 0.61 -21.10 0.41
CA GLU A 168 -0.22 -19.96 0.85
C GLU A 168 0.61 -18.69 1.16
N ASP A 169 1.79 -18.59 0.53
CA ASP A 169 2.78 -17.56 0.76
C ASP A 169 2.70 -16.52 -0.36
N GLY A 170 2.31 -15.29 -0.02
CA GLY A 170 2.21 -14.23 -1.01
C GLY A 170 1.66 -12.91 -0.49
N LEU A 171 1.78 -11.89 -1.34
CA LEU A 171 1.17 -10.58 -1.15
C LEU A 171 -0.23 -10.57 -1.79
N THR A 172 -1.25 -10.28 -0.99
CA THR A 172 -2.62 -10.04 -1.47
C THR A 172 -2.89 -8.54 -1.50
N ILE A 173 -3.49 -8.03 -2.59
CA ILE A 173 -3.83 -6.60 -2.72
C ILE A 173 -5.36 -6.44 -2.81
N LEU A 174 -5.93 -5.70 -1.87
CA LEU A 174 -7.37 -5.44 -1.73
C LEU A 174 -7.70 -3.97 -2.00
N MET A 175 -8.95 -3.68 -2.36
CA MET A 175 -9.46 -2.30 -2.48
C MET A 175 -10.50 -1.99 -1.42
N ALA A 176 -10.39 -0.80 -0.83
CA ALA A 176 -11.38 -0.15 0.02
C ALA A 176 -11.77 1.20 -0.62
N ASP A 177 -12.70 1.17 -1.57
CA ASP A 177 -13.04 2.28 -2.47
C ASP A 177 -14.31 3.05 -2.09
N ARG A 178 -14.89 2.77 -0.91
CA ARG A 178 -16.14 3.39 -0.44
C ARG A 178 -15.95 4.44 0.65
N SER A 179 -14.70 4.77 1.02
CA SER A 179 -14.43 5.77 2.05
C SER A 179 -14.63 7.20 1.53
N VAL A 180 -15.49 7.99 2.17
CA VAL A 180 -15.79 9.36 1.72
C VAL A 180 -14.93 10.44 2.40
N ASN A 181 -14.16 10.06 3.43
CA ASN A 181 -13.23 10.92 4.15
C ASN A 181 -12.20 10.08 4.94
N CYS A 182 -11.19 10.75 5.52
CA CYS A 182 -10.13 10.11 6.32
C CYS A 182 -10.65 9.34 7.54
N GLY A 183 -11.76 9.77 8.17
CA GLY A 183 -12.37 9.09 9.31
C GLY A 183 -13.13 7.81 8.93
N ALA A 184 -13.60 7.70 7.69
CA ALA A 184 -14.29 6.52 7.18
C ALA A 184 -13.34 5.41 6.73
N SER A 185 -12.10 5.77 6.34
CA SER A 185 -11.08 4.84 5.82
C SER A 185 -10.77 3.65 6.73
N PRO A 186 -10.60 3.81 8.07
CA PRO A 186 -10.36 2.67 8.95
C PRO A 186 -11.53 1.69 8.97
N SER A 187 -12.77 2.20 9.07
CA SER A 187 -13.97 1.36 9.13
C SER A 187 -14.20 0.58 7.82
N GLU A 188 -13.90 1.19 6.68
CA GLU A 188 -14.06 0.53 5.38
C GLU A 188 -12.97 -0.51 5.13
N THR A 189 -11.73 -0.19 5.51
CA THR A 189 -10.61 -1.14 5.48
C THR A 189 -10.91 -2.38 6.33
N GLN A 190 -11.43 -2.19 7.55
CA GLN A 190 -11.83 -3.30 8.41
C GLN A 190 -12.88 -4.18 7.74
N LYS A 191 -13.93 -3.63 7.14
CA LYS A 191 -14.96 -4.42 6.44
C LYS A 191 -14.39 -5.24 5.29
N VAL A 192 -13.47 -4.68 4.52
CA VAL A 192 -12.81 -5.37 3.40
C VAL A 192 -11.95 -6.53 3.91
N LEU A 193 -11.17 -6.30 4.98
CA LEU A 193 -10.38 -7.34 5.63
C LEU A 193 -11.24 -8.46 6.21
N GLU A 194 -12.33 -8.12 6.93
CA GLU A 194 -13.26 -9.11 7.47
C GLU A 194 -13.99 -9.90 6.38
N SER A 195 -14.32 -9.26 5.26
CA SER A 195 -14.96 -9.93 4.12
C SER A 195 -13.99 -10.90 3.46
N HIS A 196 -12.71 -10.51 3.33
CA HIS A 196 -11.65 -11.37 2.83
C HIS A 196 -11.41 -12.57 3.76
N ALA A 197 -11.33 -12.34 5.07
CA ALA A 197 -11.15 -13.40 6.07
C ALA A 197 -12.34 -14.39 6.13
N ARG A 198 -13.56 -13.92 5.84
CA ARG A 198 -14.79 -14.74 5.81
C ARG A 198 -15.03 -15.47 4.48
N SER A 199 -14.26 -15.17 3.43
CA SER A 199 -14.37 -15.86 2.14
C SER A 199 -14.07 -17.36 2.32
N PRO A 200 -14.83 -18.29 1.70
CA PRO A 200 -14.68 -19.74 1.89
C PRO A 200 -13.29 -20.30 1.56
N TRP A 201 -12.41 -19.49 0.97
CA TRP A 201 -11.00 -19.80 0.74
C TRP A 201 -10.15 -19.95 2.01
N SER A 202 -10.57 -19.35 3.14
CA SER A 202 -9.89 -19.49 4.43
C SER A 202 -10.29 -20.75 5.21
N LYS A 203 -11.16 -21.60 4.64
CA LYS A 203 -11.79 -22.74 5.34
C LYS A 203 -11.60 -24.10 4.62
N THR A 204 -10.47 -24.31 3.99
CA THR A 204 -10.09 -25.65 3.51
C THR A 204 -9.11 -26.32 4.46
N GLN A 205 -9.64 -26.89 5.55
CA GLN A 205 -9.11 -28.09 6.20
C GLN A 205 -10.30 -29.03 6.40
N PRO A 206 -10.18 -30.29 5.95
CA PRO A 206 -9.87 -31.36 6.90
C PRO A 206 -8.50 -31.98 6.68
#